data_AF-A0A811PUF1-F1
#
_entry.id   AF-A0A811PUF1-F1
#
_cell.length_a   1.000
_cell.length_b   1.000
_cell.length_c   1.000
_cell.angle_alpha   90.00
_cell.angle_beta   90.00
_cell.angle_gamma   90.00
#
_symmetry.space_group_name_H-M   'P 1'
#
loop_
_entity.id
_entity.type
_entity.pdbx_description
1 polymer ?
#
loop_
_entity_poly.entity_id
_entity_poly.type
_entity_poly.pdbx_seq_one_letter_code
_entity_poly.pdbx_strand_id
1 'polypeptide(L)'
;MGLTHHVENAIERGAFQEILDPTVTDWPVEEALEFAKLALRCAELRKKDRPDLGKEILPELTRLRNLGHDYETSQVWKTTAVLACSEFSPNSDEMITDCSA
;
A
#
# COMPACT_ATOMS: atom_id res chain seq x y z
N MET A 1 -25.81 -10.23 10.66
CA MET A 1 -24.34 -10.44 10.68
C MET A 1 -23.84 -10.20 9.28
N GLY A 2 -22.86 -9.30 9.11
CA GLY A 2 -22.33 -8.92 7.80
C GLY A 2 -20.81 -9.02 7.79
N LEU A 3 -20.19 -8.76 6.63
CA LEU A 3 -18.75 -8.86 6.44
C LEU A 3 -17.96 -8.00 7.44
N THR A 4 -18.46 -6.80 7.78
CA THR A 4 -17.85 -5.89 8.76
C THR A 4 -17.64 -6.56 10.12
N HIS A 5 -18.64 -7.27 10.63
CA HIS A 5 -18.54 -7.99 11.90
C HIS A 5 -17.52 -9.15 11.82
N HIS A 6 -17.44 -9.85 10.69
CA HIS A 6 -16.46 -10.94 10.53
C HIS A 6 -15.03 -10.39 10.58
N VAL A 7 -14.78 -9.30 9.86
CA VAL A 7 -13.48 -8.62 9.83
C VAL A 7 -13.12 -8.09 11.21
N GLU A 8 -14.03 -7.37 11.88
CA GLU A 8 -13.80 -6.82 13.22
C GLU A 8 -13.45 -7.90 14.25
N ASN A 9 -14.24 -8.97 14.31
CA ASN A 9 -13.98 -10.09 15.23
C ASN A 9 -12.68 -10.84 14.89
N ALA A 10 -12.27 -10.93 13.62
CA ALA A 10 -10.98 -11.53 13.28
C ALA A 10 -9.80 -10.65 13.70
N ILE A 11 -9.95 -9.33 13.60
CA ILE A 11 -8.95 -8.36 14.09
C ILE A 11 -8.82 -8.49 15.62
N GLU A 12 -9.93 -8.54 16.35
CA GLU A 12 -9.93 -8.69 17.81
C GLU A 12 -9.29 -9.99 18.29
N ARG A 13 -9.47 -11.08 17.53
CA ARG A 13 -8.87 -12.39 17.82
C ARG A 13 -7.42 -12.52 17.37
N GLY A 14 -6.88 -11.54 16.64
CA GLY A 14 -5.56 -11.63 16.01
C GLY A 14 -5.49 -12.60 14.83
N ALA A 15 -6.64 -13.02 14.29
CA ALA A 15 -6.76 -13.97 13.18
C ALA A 15 -7.05 -13.28 11.84
N PHE A 16 -6.59 -12.04 11.66
CA PHE A 16 -6.88 -11.24 10.46
C PHE A 16 -6.39 -11.91 9.16
N GLN A 17 -5.28 -12.65 9.22
CA GLN A 17 -4.72 -13.37 8.07
C GLN A 17 -5.68 -14.41 7.47
N GLU A 18 -6.60 -14.96 8.27
CA GLU A 18 -7.58 -15.96 7.81
C GLU A 18 -8.70 -15.37 6.94
N ILE A 19 -8.89 -14.05 7.00
CA ILE A 19 -9.89 -13.31 6.20
C ILE A 19 -9.29 -12.74 4.92
N LEU A 20 -7.96 -12.63 4.84
CA LEU A 20 -7.28 -12.16 3.65
C LEU A 20 -7.49 -13.13 2.48
N ASP A 21 -7.38 -12.59 1.26
CA ASP A 21 -7.50 -13.40 0.06
C ASP A 21 -6.39 -14.46 0.02
N PRO A 22 -6.74 -15.77 0.01
CA PRO A 22 -5.75 -16.85 0.03
C PRO A 22 -4.97 -16.98 -1.28
N THR A 23 -5.39 -16.30 -2.36
CA THR A 23 -4.69 -16.33 -3.66
C THR A 23 -3.42 -15.49 -3.67
N VAL A 24 -3.26 -14.57 -2.72
CA VAL A 24 -2.09 -13.70 -2.59
C VAL A 24 -1.20 -14.22 -1.47
N THR A 25 0.06 -14.51 -1.80
CA THR A 25 1.01 -15.20 -0.91
C THR A 25 1.75 -14.28 0.05
N ASP A 26 2.03 -13.04 -0.36
CA ASP A 26 2.94 -12.12 0.34
C ASP A 26 2.20 -10.85 0.80
N TRP A 27 1.12 -11.03 1.57
CA TRP A 27 0.37 -9.90 2.10
C TRP A 27 1.20 -9.04 3.06
N PRO A 28 1.24 -7.70 2.88
CA PRO A 28 1.72 -6.78 3.89
C PRO A 28 0.68 -6.69 5.03
N VAL A 29 0.75 -7.63 5.98
CA VAL A 29 -0.30 -7.84 6.99
C VAL A 29 -0.52 -6.60 7.86
N GLU A 30 0.52 -5.85 8.19
CA GLU A 30 0.42 -4.66 9.04
C GLU A 30 -0.33 -3.53 8.31
N GLU A 31 0.09 -3.22 7.09
CA GLU A 31 -0.53 -2.19 6.24
C GLU A 31 -1.97 -2.57 5.87
N ALA A 32 -2.22 -3.85 5.60
CA ALA A 32 -3.55 -4.38 5.34
C ALA A 32 -4.46 -4.28 6.58
N LEU A 33 -3.91 -4.47 7.78
CA LEU A 33 -4.63 -4.33 9.04
C LEU A 33 -5.02 -2.87 9.30
N GLU A 34 -4.10 -1.93 9.09
CA GLU A 34 -4.38 -0.48 9.18
C GLU A 34 -5.48 -0.07 8.19
N PHE A 35 -5.40 -0.57 6.96
CA PHE A 35 -6.43 -0.35 5.94
C PHE A 35 -7.78 -0.94 6.34
N ALA A 36 -7.81 -2.16 6.88
CA ALA A 36 -9.04 -2.79 7.33
C ALA A 36 -9.73 -2.00 8.45
N LYS A 37 -8.96 -1.49 9.42
CA LYS A 37 -9.48 -0.61 10.49
C LYS A 37 -10.08 0.68 9.92
N LEU A 38 -9.45 1.28 8.91
CA LEU A 38 -10.01 2.44 8.21
C LEU A 38 -11.30 2.09 7.47
N ALA A 39 -11.32 0.97 6.76
CA ALA A 39 -12.48 0.50 6.00
C ALA A 39 -13.69 0.18 6.90
N LEU A 40 -13.46 -0.38 8.09
CA LEU A 40 -14.51 -0.59 9.09
C LEU A 40 -15.18 0.73 9.50
N ARG A 41 -14.39 1.77 9.80
CA ARG A 41 -14.92 3.11 10.09
C ARG A 41 -15.70 3.71 8.91
N CYS A 42 -15.29 3.42 7.68
CA CYS A 42 -16.02 3.86 6.48
C CYS A 42 -17.36 3.13 6.31
N ALA A 43 -17.43 1.87 6.74
CA ALA A 43 -18.60 1.01 6.62
C ALA A 43 -19.62 1.19 7.77
N GLU A 44 -19.39 2.16 8.67
CA GLU A 44 -20.32 2.47 9.76
C GLU A 44 -21.74 2.76 9.26
N LEU A 45 -22.74 2.23 9.97
CA LEU A 45 -24.14 2.38 9.57
C LEU A 45 -24.60 3.84 9.61
N ARG A 46 -24.03 4.63 10.51
CA ARG A 46 -24.39 6.02 10.73
C ARG A 46 -23.43 6.92 9.96
N LYS A 47 -23.99 7.76 9.09
CA LYS A 47 -23.22 8.72 8.27
C LYS A 47 -22.28 9.60 9.10
N LYS A 48 -22.68 9.97 10.31
CA LYS A 48 -21.91 10.85 11.19
C LYS A 48 -20.72 10.19 11.88
N ASP A 49 -20.72 8.85 11.95
CA ASP A 49 -19.63 8.09 12.56
C ASP A 49 -18.58 7.72 11.48
N ARG A 50 -18.89 7.95 10.19
CA ARG A 50 -17.94 7.77 9.09
C ARG A 50 -16.94 8.93 9.06
N PRO A 51 -15.64 8.64 8.82
CA PRO A 51 -14.60 9.65 8.74
C PRO A 51 -14.74 10.53 7.50
N ASP A 52 -14.15 11.72 7.53
CA ASP A 52 -14.17 12.64 6.38
C ASP A 52 -13.30 12.11 5.24
N LEU A 53 -13.88 12.04 4.04
CA LEU A 53 -13.18 11.53 2.86
C LEU A 53 -11.93 12.35 2.55
N GLY A 54 -12.03 13.67 2.56
CA GLY A 54 -10.95 14.56 2.15
C GLY A 54 -9.84 14.66 3.18
N LYS A 55 -10.20 14.67 4.47
CA LYS A 55 -9.27 14.97 5.56
C LYS A 55 -8.66 13.74 6.21
N GLU A 56 -9.39 12.63 6.27
CA GLU A 56 -8.95 11.43 6.99
C GLU A 56 -8.67 10.27 6.04
N ILE A 57 -9.58 10.00 5.09
CA ILE A 57 -9.46 8.81 4.23
C ILE A 57 -8.39 9.03 3.14
N LEU A 58 -8.44 10.15 2.42
CA LEU A 58 -7.53 10.40 1.29
C LEU A 58 -6.04 10.42 1.67
N PRO A 59 -5.61 11.01 2.80
CA PRO A 59 -4.21 10.94 3.23
C PRO A 59 -3.72 9.51 3.46
N GLU A 60 -4.53 8.67 4.13
CA GLU A 60 -4.18 7.27 4.38
C GLU A 60 -4.11 6.46 3.09
N LEU A 61 -5.09 6.63 2.19
CA LEU A 61 -5.06 5.99 0.87
C LEU A 61 -3.85 6.42 0.04
N THR A 62 -3.42 7.67 0.17
CA THR A 62 -2.23 8.18 -0.52
C THR A 62 -0.96 7.55 0.03
N ARG A 63 -0.87 7.38 1.37
CA ARG A 63 0.25 6.65 2.00
C ARG A 63 0.32 5.20 1.51
N LEU A 64 -0.81 4.49 1.48
CA LEU A 64 -0.87 3.10 0.98
C LEU A 64 -0.53 3.00 -0.50
N ARG A 65 -0.94 3.97 -1.32
CA ARG A 65 -0.53 4.06 -2.72
C ARG A 65 0.98 4.20 -2.87
N ASN A 66 1.60 5.09 -2.08
CA ASN A 66 3.04 5.29 -2.13
C ASN A 66 3.78 4.02 -1.70
N LEU A 67 3.31 3.31 -0.66
CA LEU A 67 3.83 1.99 -0.28
C LEU A 67 3.80 0.99 -1.45
N GLY A 68 2.72 0.98 -2.23
CA GLY A 68 2.64 0.15 -3.45
C GLY A 68 3.70 0.52 -4.48
N HIS A 69 3.88 1.81 -4.76
CA HIS A 69 4.93 2.29 -5.67
C HIS A 69 6.34 2.01 -5.15
N ASP A 70 6.57 2.12 -3.85
CA ASP A 70 7.85 1.80 -3.22
C ASP A 70 8.16 0.30 -3.30
N TYR A 71 7.13 -0.55 -3.22
CA TYR A 71 7.26 -1.99 -3.44
C TYR A 71 7.58 -2.29 -4.92
N GLU A 72 6.86 -1.67 -5.86
CA GLU A 72 7.12 -1.82 -7.30
C GLU A 72 8.54 -1.38 -7.66
N THR A 73 8.96 -0.18 -7.26
CA THR A 73 10.32 0.33 -7.47
C THR A 73 11.37 -0.54 -6.78
N SER A 74 11.02 -1.14 -5.63
CA SER A 74 11.87 -2.12 -4.95
C SER A 74 12.04 -3.43 -5.74
N GLN A 75 11.04 -3.82 -6.51
CA GLN A 75 11.15 -4.96 -7.42
C GLN A 75 11.90 -4.57 -8.70
N VAL A 76 11.79 -3.31 -9.14
CA VAL A 76 12.55 -2.77 -10.28
C VAL A 76 14.04 -2.79 -9.98
N TRP A 77 14.56 -2.36 -8.82
CA TRP A 77 16.01 -2.48 -8.57
C TRP A 77 16.48 -3.93 -8.46
N LYS A 78 15.62 -4.87 -8.01
CA LYS A 78 15.94 -6.31 -8.02
C LYS A 78 16.01 -6.88 -9.43
N THR A 79 15.12 -6.47 -10.33
CA THR A 79 15.15 -6.89 -11.74
C THR A 79 16.19 -6.14 -12.56
N THR A 80 16.41 -4.86 -12.28
CA THR A 80 17.49 -4.06 -12.88
C THR A 80 18.86 -4.52 -12.38
N ALA A 81 19.05 -5.01 -11.15
CA ALA A 81 20.31 -5.65 -10.76
C ALA A 81 20.56 -6.97 -11.52
N VAL A 82 19.49 -7.68 -11.91
CA VAL A 82 19.58 -8.85 -12.81
C VAL A 82 19.89 -8.42 -14.26
N LEU A 83 19.38 -7.26 -14.72
CA LEU A 83 19.67 -6.68 -16.04
C LEU A 83 20.92 -5.77 -16.10
N ALA A 84 21.52 -5.38 -14.97
CA ALA A 84 22.70 -4.51 -14.91
C ALA A 84 23.97 -5.26 -15.32
N CYS A 85 23.93 -6.59 -15.47
CA CYS A 85 24.96 -7.33 -16.19
C CYS A 85 24.77 -7.32 -17.72
N SER A 86 23.62 -6.87 -18.24
CA SER A 86 23.34 -6.93 -19.68
C SER A 86 23.21 -5.61 -20.43
N GLU A 87 22.82 -4.47 -19.84
CA GLU A 87 23.01 -3.18 -20.53
C GLU A 87 22.65 -1.94 -19.70
N PHE A 88 23.56 -0.97 -19.77
CA PHE A 88 23.51 0.38 -19.23
C PHE A 88 22.62 1.29 -20.08
N SER A 89 21.69 2.03 -19.47
CA SER A 89 21.71 3.51 -19.49
C SER A 89 20.62 4.11 -18.57
N PRO A 90 21.00 4.81 -17.49
CA PRO A 90 20.09 5.67 -16.75
C PRO A 90 20.13 7.07 -17.37
N ASN A 91 19.05 7.52 -18.01
CA ASN A 91 18.89 8.93 -18.34
C ASN A 91 17.43 9.32 -18.48
N SER A 92 16.90 9.99 -17.45
CA SER A 92 16.23 11.28 -17.60
C SER A 92 15.90 11.84 -16.21
N ASP A 93 16.82 12.63 -15.65
CA ASP A 93 16.56 13.90 -14.95
C ASP A 93 17.80 14.39 -14.17
N GLU A 94 18.93 14.55 -14.86
CA GLU A 94 19.96 15.49 -14.41
C GLU A 94 20.38 16.39 -15.58
N MET A 95 19.62 17.48 -15.72
CA MET A 95 20.11 18.70 -16.34
C MET A 95 20.87 19.44 -15.24
N ILE A 96 22.20 19.64 -15.37
CA ILE A 96 22.94 20.82 -14.87
C ILE A 96 24.42 20.75 -15.31
N THR A 97 24.74 21.70 -16.20
CA THR A 97 25.96 22.51 -16.36
C THR A 97 27.29 21.92 -16.86
N ASP A 98 27.63 22.38 -18.07
CA ASP A 98 28.95 22.82 -18.58
C ASP A 98 30.16 22.67 -17.64
N CYS A 99 31.26 22.09 -18.16
CA CYS A 99 32.53 22.82 -18.25
C CYS A 99 33.54 22.13 -19.19
N SER A 100 34.13 22.95 -20.06
CA SER A 100 35.18 22.70 -21.05
C SER A 100 36.46 22.04 -20.52
N ALA A 101 37.11 21.27 -21.39
CA ALA A 101 38.54 21.40 -21.78
C ALA A 101 38.82 20.54 -23.02
#